data_AF-A0A172Q431-F1
#
_entry.id   AF-A0A172Q431-F1
#
_cell.length_a   1.000
_cell.length_b   1.000
_cell.length_c   1.000
_cell.angle_alpha   90.00
_cell.angle_beta   90.00
_cell.angle_gamma   90.00
#
_symmetry.space_group_name_H-M   'P 1'
#
loop_
_entity.id
_entity.type
_entity.pdbx_description
1 polymer ?
#
loop_
_entity_poly.entity_id
_entity_poly.type
_entity_poly.pdbx_seq_one_letter_code
_entity_poly.pdbx_strand_id
1 'polypeptide(L)'
;GKTELAKILAKYLFGSENELIRFDMSEYMEKHSISKLIGSPPGYIGYNEGGQLTEQVNKKSKAVILFDEIEKAHPDIYNIMLQILDEGRLTDSTGKYIDFTNTIILLTSNLGCPKTYDKYLSNKNYLMNIDLEDIKHNILNNINNYFKPELLNRLTNILIFNPLNLDNLLLICNKFINEIKIKLILNKFNILIYLQNNVKYIIIKLAYNPLYGARP
;
A
#
# COMPACT_ATOMS: atom_id res chain seq x y z
N GLY A 1 3.92 6.12 2.91
CA GLY A 1 4.90 5.68 1.91
C GLY A 1 4.26 4.78 0.88
N LYS A 2 4.07 3.50 1.23
CA LYS A 2 3.57 2.43 0.34
C LYS A 2 2.28 2.80 -0.42
N THR A 3 1.21 3.13 0.30
CA THR A 3 -0.09 3.52 -0.29
C THR A 3 0.00 4.81 -1.13
N GLU A 4 0.86 5.75 -0.74
CA GLU A 4 1.02 7.02 -1.46
C GLU A 4 1.71 6.81 -2.81
N LEU A 5 2.70 5.90 -2.87
CA LEU A 5 3.31 5.50 -4.13
C LEU A 5 2.26 4.94 -5.09
N ALA A 6 1.36 4.08 -4.61
CA ALA A 6 0.29 3.50 -5.43
C ALA A 6 -0.65 4.57 -6.01
N LYS A 7 -1.05 5.57 -5.20
CA LYS A 7 -1.88 6.70 -5.66
C LYS A 7 -1.20 7.50 -6.75
N ILE A 8 0.06 7.88 -6.52
CA ILE A 8 0.83 8.67 -7.49
C ILE A 8 1.06 7.88 -8.78
N LEU A 9 1.30 6.56 -8.67
CA LEU A 9 1.48 5.68 -9.81
C LEU A 9 0.21 5.57 -10.65
N ALA A 10 -0.97 5.46 -10.00
CA ALA A 10 -2.27 5.50 -10.69
C ALA A 10 -2.48 6.81 -11.43
N LYS A 11 -2.19 7.94 -10.77
CA LYS A 11 -2.27 9.26 -11.40
C LYS A 11 -1.33 9.41 -12.59
N TYR A 12 -0.09 8.95 -12.46
CA TYR A 12 0.92 9.13 -13.49
C TYR A 12 0.66 8.25 -14.73
N LEU A 13 0.24 7.01 -14.54
CA LEU A 13 0.03 6.06 -15.63
C LEU A 13 -1.37 6.12 -16.24
N PHE A 14 -2.38 6.41 -15.43
CA PHE A 14 -3.79 6.36 -15.85
C PHE A 14 -4.51 7.70 -15.70
N GLY A 15 -3.80 8.78 -15.34
CA GLY A 15 -4.30 10.16 -15.35
C GLY A 15 -5.07 10.57 -14.09
N SER A 16 -5.46 9.63 -13.23
CA SER A 16 -6.21 9.92 -12.00
C SER A 16 -5.85 9.00 -10.85
N GLU A 17 -5.82 9.55 -9.62
CA GLU A 17 -5.70 8.75 -8.39
C GLU A 17 -6.92 7.84 -8.18
N ASN A 18 -8.06 8.16 -8.82
CA ASN A 18 -9.27 7.35 -8.76
C ASN A 18 -9.13 6.03 -9.53
N GLU A 19 -8.07 5.85 -10.33
CA GLU A 19 -7.75 4.57 -10.98
C GLU A 19 -7.00 3.61 -10.05
N LEU A 20 -6.78 4.01 -8.79
CA LEU A 20 -6.36 3.11 -7.73
C LEU A 20 -7.57 2.33 -7.20
N ILE A 21 -7.55 1.02 -7.43
CA ILE A 21 -8.42 0.05 -6.75
C ILE A 21 -7.66 -0.44 -5.52
N ARG A 22 -8.22 -0.32 -4.31
CA ARG A 22 -7.57 -0.71 -3.07
C ARG A 22 -8.41 -1.71 -2.29
N PHE A 23 -7.76 -2.79 -1.85
CA PHE A 23 -8.32 -3.79 -0.96
C PHE A 23 -7.46 -3.89 0.30
N ASP A 24 -8.08 -3.74 1.47
CA ASP A 24 -7.41 -3.97 2.76
C ASP A 24 -7.51 -5.45 3.12
N MET A 25 -6.37 -6.16 3.16
CA MET A 25 -6.35 -7.60 3.39
C MET A 25 -6.73 -7.98 4.83
N SER A 26 -6.79 -7.02 5.75
CA SER A 26 -7.38 -7.25 7.08
C SER A 26 -8.90 -7.50 7.03
N GLU A 27 -9.60 -7.03 5.99
CA GLU A 27 -11.01 -7.36 5.78
C GLU A 27 -11.22 -8.78 5.25
N TYR A 28 -10.13 -9.41 4.75
CA TYR A 28 -10.15 -10.73 4.12
C TYR A 28 -9.46 -11.82 4.95
N MET A 29 -9.44 -11.65 6.28
CA MET A 29 -8.80 -12.59 7.23
C MET A 29 -9.56 -13.92 7.35
N GLU A 30 -10.87 -13.92 7.11
CA GLU A 30 -11.74 -15.07 7.33
C GLU A 30 -12.15 -15.72 6.02
N LYS A 31 -12.29 -17.05 5.99
CA LYS A 31 -12.58 -17.77 4.73
C LYS A 31 -13.81 -17.26 3.98
N HIS A 32 -14.88 -16.92 4.69
CA HIS A 32 -16.12 -16.43 4.08
C HIS A 32 -16.04 -14.99 3.58
N SER A 33 -15.03 -14.22 3.99
CA SER A 33 -14.83 -12.87 3.47
C SER A 33 -14.23 -12.88 2.05
N ILE A 34 -13.55 -13.96 1.68
CA ILE A 34 -12.95 -14.17 0.36
C ILE A 34 -14.01 -14.23 -0.74
N SER A 35 -15.18 -14.80 -0.45
CA SER A 35 -16.28 -14.81 -1.41
C SER A 35 -16.79 -13.40 -1.73
N LYS A 36 -16.55 -12.39 -0.89
CA LYS A 36 -16.83 -10.99 -1.27
C LYS A 36 -15.87 -10.49 -2.35
N LEU A 37 -14.63 -11.01 -2.36
CA LEU A 37 -13.61 -10.59 -3.32
C LEU A 37 -13.85 -11.17 -4.71
N ILE A 38 -14.24 -12.46 -4.79
CA ILE A 38 -14.37 -13.22 -6.06
C ILE A 38 -15.79 -13.69 -6.39
N GLY A 39 -16.74 -13.47 -5.50
CA GLY A 39 -18.13 -13.92 -5.60
C GLY A 39 -18.40 -15.19 -4.78
N SER A 40 -19.67 -15.37 -4.37
CA SER A 40 -20.12 -16.57 -3.66
C SER A 40 -20.22 -17.76 -4.63
N PRO A 41 -19.86 -18.98 -4.21
CA PRO A 41 -19.99 -20.18 -5.04
C PRO A 41 -21.46 -20.56 -5.31
N PRO A 42 -21.72 -21.42 -6.32
CA PRO A 42 -23.05 -21.93 -6.63
C PRO A 42 -23.78 -22.49 -5.41
N GLY A 43 -25.02 -22.04 -5.18
CA GLY A 43 -25.87 -22.51 -4.08
C GLY A 43 -25.80 -21.67 -2.79
N TYR A 44 -25.03 -20.59 -2.76
CA TYR A 44 -24.97 -19.65 -1.64
C TYR A 44 -25.67 -18.31 -1.96
N ILE A 45 -26.11 -17.58 -0.93
CA ILE A 45 -26.68 -16.24 -1.09
C ILE A 45 -25.62 -15.31 -1.71
N GLY A 46 -26.01 -14.56 -2.76
CA GLY A 46 -25.10 -13.70 -3.51
C GLY A 46 -24.37 -14.40 -4.67
N TYR A 47 -24.75 -15.63 -5.05
CA TYR A 47 -24.15 -16.37 -6.17
C TYR A 47 -24.18 -15.64 -7.52
N ASN A 48 -25.21 -14.82 -7.78
CA ASN A 48 -25.36 -14.09 -9.04
C ASN A 48 -24.63 -12.73 -9.06
N GLU A 49 -23.96 -12.35 -7.98
CA GLU A 49 -23.19 -11.11 -7.89
C GLU A 49 -21.71 -11.42 -8.12
N GLY A 50 -21.05 -10.62 -8.95
CA GLY A 50 -19.61 -10.76 -9.15
C GLY A 50 -18.85 -10.40 -7.88
N GLY A 51 -17.61 -10.87 -7.77
CA GLY A 51 -16.72 -10.43 -6.72
C GLY A 51 -16.38 -8.94 -6.81
N GLN A 52 -16.11 -8.30 -5.67
CA GLN A 52 -15.69 -6.90 -5.64
C GLN A 52 -14.44 -6.64 -6.49
N LEU A 53 -13.47 -7.56 -6.47
CA LEU A 53 -12.27 -7.47 -7.30
C LEU A 53 -12.63 -7.61 -8.78
N THR A 54 -13.37 -8.66 -9.12
CA THR A 54 -13.67 -8.99 -10.52
C THR A 54 -14.56 -7.93 -11.16
N GLU A 55 -15.54 -7.39 -10.44
CA GLU A 55 -16.38 -6.31 -10.94
C GLU A 55 -15.62 -4.99 -11.14
N GLN A 56 -14.76 -4.60 -10.18
CA GLN A 56 -14.03 -3.34 -10.27
C GLN A 56 -13.02 -3.36 -11.42
N VAL A 57 -12.29 -4.46 -11.59
CA VAL A 57 -11.34 -4.63 -12.70
C VAL A 57 -12.06 -4.75 -14.04
N ASN A 58 -13.22 -5.43 -14.08
CA ASN A 58 -14.02 -5.48 -15.30
C ASN A 58 -14.55 -4.10 -15.72
N LYS A 59 -14.89 -3.23 -14.77
CA LYS A 59 -15.28 -1.83 -15.03
C LYS A 59 -14.09 -0.96 -15.42
N LYS A 60 -12.89 -1.28 -14.91
CA LYS A 60 -11.64 -0.52 -15.10
C LYS A 60 -10.52 -1.45 -15.55
N SER A 61 -10.46 -1.72 -16.85
CA SER A 61 -9.45 -2.61 -17.43
C SER A 61 -8.01 -2.07 -17.36
N LYS A 62 -7.83 -0.79 -17.02
CA LYS A 62 -6.54 -0.13 -16.79
C LYS A 62 -6.53 0.48 -15.41
N ALA A 63 -5.94 -0.21 -14.45
CA ALA A 63 -5.96 0.20 -13.05
C ALA A 63 -4.68 -0.17 -12.32
N VAL A 64 -4.41 0.56 -11.24
CA VAL A 64 -3.47 0.11 -10.21
C VAL A 64 -4.29 -0.60 -9.15
N ILE A 65 -3.96 -1.85 -8.86
CA ILE A 65 -4.63 -2.66 -7.85
C ILE A 65 -3.69 -2.79 -6.66
N LEU A 66 -4.12 -2.31 -5.50
CA LEU A 66 -3.35 -2.33 -4.27
C LEU A 66 -3.99 -3.30 -3.28
N PHE A 67 -3.26 -4.37 -2.93
CA PHE A 67 -3.56 -5.24 -1.82
C PHE A 67 -2.74 -4.79 -0.60
N ASP A 68 -3.41 -4.12 0.33
CA ASP A 68 -2.80 -3.55 1.54
C ASP A 68 -2.65 -4.63 2.62
N GLU A 69 -1.52 -4.64 3.33
CA GLU A 69 -1.24 -5.58 4.44
C GLU A 69 -1.47 -7.07 4.12
N ILE A 70 -0.90 -7.56 3.01
CA ILE A 70 -1.13 -8.91 2.48
C ILE A 70 -0.81 -10.05 3.47
N GLU A 71 0.05 -9.83 4.46
CA GLU A 71 0.31 -10.79 5.54
C GLU A 71 -0.87 -11.02 6.50
N LYS A 72 -1.91 -10.20 6.42
CA LYS A 72 -3.16 -10.38 7.19
C LYS A 72 -4.15 -11.26 6.46
N ALA A 73 -4.03 -11.40 5.14
CA ALA A 73 -4.99 -12.12 4.32
C ALA A 73 -5.13 -13.59 4.74
N HIS A 74 -6.32 -14.16 4.55
CA HIS A 74 -6.50 -15.61 4.67
C HIS A 74 -5.62 -16.36 3.63
N PRO A 75 -5.03 -17.52 3.96
CA PRO A 75 -4.15 -18.25 3.04
C PRO A 75 -4.73 -18.58 1.66
N ASP A 76 -6.04 -18.78 1.56
CA ASP A 76 -6.71 -19.05 0.27
C ASP A 76 -6.58 -17.87 -0.73
N ILE A 77 -6.33 -16.63 -0.25
CA ILE A 77 -6.03 -15.48 -1.11
C ILE A 77 -4.77 -15.73 -1.95
N TYR A 78 -3.80 -16.50 -1.45
CA TYR A 78 -2.58 -16.80 -2.20
C TYR A 78 -2.85 -17.52 -3.52
N ASN A 79 -3.81 -18.44 -3.55
CA ASN A 79 -4.17 -19.15 -4.78
C ASN A 79 -4.77 -18.20 -5.82
N ILE A 80 -5.59 -17.25 -5.36
CA ILE A 80 -6.16 -16.19 -6.20
C ILE A 80 -5.03 -15.30 -6.73
N MET A 81 -4.08 -14.91 -5.89
CA MET A 81 -2.94 -14.09 -6.30
C MET A 81 -2.06 -14.80 -7.33
N LEU A 82 -1.79 -16.10 -7.15
CA LEU A 82 -1.03 -16.89 -8.12
C LEU A 82 -1.72 -16.93 -9.49
N GLN A 83 -3.04 -17.15 -9.54
CA GLN A 83 -3.78 -17.13 -10.81
C GLN A 83 -3.66 -15.77 -11.52
N ILE A 84 -3.81 -14.69 -10.76
CA ILE A 84 -3.73 -13.33 -11.33
C ILE A 84 -2.30 -13.03 -11.81
N LEU A 85 -1.29 -13.32 -10.99
CA LEU A 85 0.11 -12.99 -11.29
C LEU A 85 0.72 -13.90 -12.36
N ASP A 86 0.23 -15.13 -12.51
CA ASP A 86 0.75 -16.10 -13.49
C ASP A 86 0.02 -16.03 -14.81
N GLU A 87 -1.32 -16.11 -14.77
CA GLU A 87 -2.14 -16.23 -15.98
C GLU A 87 -2.64 -14.86 -16.46
N GLY A 88 -2.47 -13.80 -15.67
CA GLY A 88 -2.99 -12.48 -15.98
C GLY A 88 -4.53 -12.45 -16.02
N ARG A 89 -5.20 -13.41 -15.39
CA ARG A 89 -6.67 -13.53 -15.40
C ARG A 89 -7.20 -14.11 -14.11
N LEU A 90 -8.47 -13.87 -13.85
CA LEU A 90 -9.22 -14.52 -12.78
C LEU A 90 -10.62 -14.88 -13.28
N THR A 91 -11.10 -16.06 -12.89
CA THR A 91 -12.49 -16.44 -13.14
C THR A 91 -13.27 -16.26 -11.86
N ASP A 92 -14.35 -15.46 -11.90
CA ASP A 92 -15.22 -15.30 -10.74
C ASP A 92 -16.14 -16.51 -10.52
N SER A 93 -16.88 -16.51 -9.42
CA SER A 93 -17.80 -17.61 -9.09
C SER A 93 -18.97 -17.77 -10.07
N THR A 94 -19.25 -16.76 -10.90
CA THR A 94 -20.27 -16.81 -11.97
C THR A 94 -19.72 -17.44 -13.26
N GLY A 95 -18.42 -17.75 -13.31
CA GLY A 95 -17.73 -18.28 -14.48
C GLY A 95 -17.25 -17.20 -15.44
N LYS A 96 -17.31 -15.92 -15.06
CA LYS A 96 -16.87 -14.82 -15.90
C LYS A 96 -15.35 -14.65 -15.81
N TYR A 97 -14.72 -14.59 -16.99
CA TYR A 97 -13.29 -14.33 -17.13
C TYR A 97 -12.99 -12.83 -17.04
N ILE A 98 -12.10 -12.45 -16.12
CA ILE A 98 -11.58 -11.09 -15.97
C ILE A 98 -10.10 -11.07 -16.33
N ASP A 99 -9.73 -10.10 -17.17
CA ASP A 99 -8.37 -9.87 -17.64
C ASP A 99 -7.65 -8.82 -16.76
N PHE A 100 -6.44 -9.17 -16.31
CA PHE A 100 -5.55 -8.36 -15.49
C PHE A 100 -4.28 -7.92 -16.24
N THR A 101 -4.11 -8.27 -17.52
CA THR A 101 -2.89 -8.01 -18.31
C THR A 101 -2.55 -6.52 -18.42
N ASN A 102 -3.54 -5.62 -18.35
CA ASN A 102 -3.36 -4.17 -18.37
C ASN A 102 -3.46 -3.51 -16.98
N THR A 103 -3.22 -4.28 -15.92
CA THR A 103 -3.25 -3.80 -14.54
C THR A 103 -1.86 -3.83 -13.90
N ILE A 104 -1.62 -2.92 -12.97
CA ILE A 104 -0.42 -2.96 -12.14
C ILE A 104 -0.82 -3.40 -10.75
N ILE A 105 -0.27 -4.51 -10.30
CA ILE A 105 -0.58 -5.09 -8.99
C ILE A 105 0.51 -4.70 -8.00
N LEU A 106 0.09 -4.09 -6.90
CA LEU A 106 0.94 -3.70 -5.79
C LEU A 106 0.48 -4.46 -4.55
N LEU A 107 1.40 -5.22 -3.96
CA LEU A 107 1.22 -5.81 -2.64
C LEU A 107 2.00 -4.98 -1.64
N THR A 108 1.42 -4.72 -0.49
CA THR A 108 2.16 -4.10 0.62
C THR A 108 2.14 -5.03 1.82
N SER A 109 3.24 -4.98 2.58
CA SER A 109 3.38 -5.77 3.79
C SER A 109 4.19 -5.02 4.82
N ASN A 110 3.83 -5.14 6.10
CA ASN A 110 4.59 -4.62 7.24
C ASN A 110 5.47 -5.68 7.91
N LEU A 111 5.67 -6.84 7.26
CA LEU A 111 6.53 -7.90 7.75
C LEU A 111 7.99 -7.46 7.92
N GLY A 112 8.58 -7.86 9.04
CA GLY A 112 9.97 -7.57 9.38
C GLY A 112 10.26 -6.10 9.70
N CYS A 113 9.27 -5.20 9.65
CA CYS A 113 9.44 -3.83 10.11
C CYS A 113 9.71 -3.81 11.62
N PRO A 114 10.72 -3.06 12.10
CA PRO A 114 11.01 -2.94 13.53
C PRO A 114 9.81 -2.39 14.32
N LYS A 115 9.45 -3.05 15.43
CA LYS A 115 8.42 -2.54 16.36
C LYS A 115 8.92 -1.36 17.20
N THR A 116 10.24 -1.28 17.41
CA THR A 116 10.95 -0.18 18.04
C THR A 116 12.26 0.06 17.30
N TYR A 117 12.75 1.29 17.31
CA TYR A 117 14.06 1.64 16.76
C TYR A 117 15.14 1.78 17.84
N ASP A 118 14.83 1.47 19.09
CA ASP A 118 15.72 1.67 20.25
C ASP A 118 17.06 0.96 20.09
N LYS A 119 17.05 -0.25 19.50
CA LYS A 119 18.26 -1.01 19.16
C LYS A 119 19.21 -0.18 18.28
N TYR A 120 18.66 0.51 17.29
CA TYR A 120 19.40 1.27 16.27
C TYR A 120 19.72 2.71 16.71
N LEU A 121 18.92 3.27 17.60
CA LEU A 121 19.06 4.64 18.11
C LEU A 121 19.80 4.69 19.46
N SER A 122 20.27 3.55 19.97
CA SER A 122 21.06 3.52 21.21
C SER A 122 22.30 4.41 21.04
N ASN A 123 22.30 5.53 21.77
CA ASN A 123 23.33 6.59 21.76
C ASN A 123 23.38 7.47 20.49
N LYS A 124 22.37 7.44 19.60
CA LYS A 124 22.32 8.25 18.37
C LYS A 124 20.91 8.77 18.08
N ASN A 125 20.81 9.98 17.53
CA ASN A 125 19.53 10.60 17.16
C ASN A 125 19.10 10.30 15.71
N TYR A 126 19.90 9.52 14.96
CA TYR A 126 19.64 9.20 13.55
C TYR A 126 20.15 7.80 13.21
N LEU A 127 19.55 7.18 12.18
CA LEU A 127 19.94 5.87 11.66
C LEU A 127 21.12 6.01 10.70
N MET A 128 22.16 5.20 10.88
CA MET A 128 23.29 5.12 9.96
C MET A 128 23.00 4.14 8.81
N ASN A 129 23.80 4.19 7.74
CA ASN A 129 23.66 3.27 6.60
C ASN A 129 23.75 1.80 7.03
N ILE A 130 24.61 1.47 8.01
CA ILE A 130 24.74 0.10 8.53
C ILE A 130 23.43 -0.39 9.19
N ASP A 131 22.72 0.51 9.87
CA ASP A 131 21.45 0.20 10.53
C ASP A 131 20.35 -0.03 9.50
N LEU A 132 20.34 0.78 8.43
CA LEU A 132 19.41 0.63 7.30
C LEU A 132 19.61 -0.70 6.58
N GLU A 133 20.87 -1.15 6.41
CA GLU A 133 21.17 -2.45 5.82
C GLU A 133 20.71 -3.62 6.70
N ASP A 134 20.93 -3.56 8.02
CA ASP A 134 20.43 -4.59 8.95
C ASP A 134 18.89 -4.67 8.92
N ILE A 135 18.20 -3.52 8.93
CA ILE A 135 16.74 -3.46 8.82
C ILE A 135 16.28 -4.07 7.50
N LYS A 136 16.93 -3.73 6.38
CA LYS A 136 16.60 -4.27 5.06
C LYS A 136 16.77 -5.78 5.01
N HIS A 137 17.86 -6.30 5.56
CA HIS A 137 18.12 -7.74 5.62
C HIS A 137 17.09 -8.46 6.49
N ASN A 138 16.73 -7.89 7.65
CA ASN A 138 15.69 -8.43 8.51
C ASN A 138 14.32 -8.48 7.80
N ILE A 139 13.95 -7.43 7.07
CA ILE A 139 12.71 -7.40 6.28
C ILE A 139 12.72 -8.52 5.23
N LEU A 140 13.79 -8.65 4.46
CA LEU A 140 13.90 -9.68 3.42
C LEU A 140 13.82 -11.10 4.00
N ASN A 141 14.48 -11.36 5.13
CA ASN A 141 14.42 -12.67 5.77
C ASN A 141 13.00 -13.00 6.25
N ASN A 142 12.29 -12.04 6.84
CA ASN A 142 10.90 -12.25 7.26
C ASN A 142 9.96 -12.48 6.06
N ILE A 143 10.15 -11.75 4.95
CA ILE A 143 9.40 -11.96 3.71
C ILE A 143 9.63 -13.38 3.17
N ASN A 144 10.89 -13.82 3.08
CA ASN A 144 11.24 -15.15 2.57
C ASN A 144 10.74 -16.30 3.47
N ASN A 145 10.70 -16.08 4.79
CA ASN A 145 10.20 -17.08 5.74
C ASN A 145 8.67 -17.16 5.75
N TYR A 146 7.99 -16.05 5.51
CA TYR A 146 6.54 -15.96 5.61
C TYR A 146 5.84 -16.31 4.29
N PHE A 147 6.26 -15.72 3.17
CA PHE A 147 5.64 -15.99 1.86
C PHE A 147 6.28 -17.19 1.20
N LYS A 148 5.44 -18.01 0.54
CA LYS A 148 5.92 -19.13 -0.26
C LYS A 148 6.78 -18.61 -1.43
N PRO A 149 7.89 -19.30 -1.77
CA PRO A 149 8.70 -18.96 -2.94
C PRO A 149 7.89 -18.85 -4.24
N GLU A 150 6.84 -19.66 -4.37
CA GLU A 150 5.88 -19.63 -5.48
C GLU A 150 5.31 -18.23 -5.73
N LEU A 151 4.91 -17.52 -4.68
CA LEU A 151 4.38 -16.15 -4.83
C LEU A 151 5.51 -15.16 -5.12
N LEU A 152 6.62 -15.26 -4.39
CA LEU A 152 7.75 -14.35 -4.50
C LEU A 152 8.36 -14.36 -5.91
N ASN A 153 8.46 -15.54 -6.52
CA ASN A 153 9.00 -15.71 -7.88
C ASN A 153 8.12 -15.10 -8.98
N ARG A 154 6.88 -14.71 -8.66
CA ARG A 154 5.94 -14.07 -9.61
C ARG A 154 5.91 -12.56 -9.45
N LEU A 155 6.46 -12.05 -8.35
CA LEU A 155 6.62 -10.62 -8.17
C LEU A 155 7.78 -10.13 -9.03
N THR A 156 7.52 -9.09 -9.83
CA THR A 156 8.56 -8.48 -10.66
C THR A 156 9.68 -7.86 -9.84
N ASN A 157 9.34 -7.24 -8.69
CA ASN A 157 10.32 -6.62 -7.82
C ASN A 157 9.78 -6.47 -6.38
N ILE A 158 10.69 -6.47 -5.41
CA ILE A 158 10.36 -6.21 -3.99
C ILE A 158 10.99 -4.88 -3.59
N LEU A 159 10.15 -3.89 -3.31
CA LEU A 159 10.58 -2.54 -2.93
C LEU A 159 10.54 -2.37 -1.41
N ILE A 160 11.69 -2.07 -0.82
CA ILE A 160 11.82 -1.83 0.62
C ILE A 160 11.83 -0.32 0.88
N PHE A 161 10.91 0.13 1.73
CA PHE A 161 10.82 1.53 2.12
C PHE A 161 11.72 1.81 3.30
N ASN A 162 12.61 2.77 3.14
CA ASN A 162 13.46 3.25 4.23
C ASN A 162 12.63 4.08 5.23
N PRO A 163 13.01 4.07 6.53
CA PRO A 163 12.48 4.99 7.50
C PRO A 163 12.72 6.45 7.08
N LEU A 164 11.81 7.34 7.48
CA LEU A 164 11.89 8.76 7.12
C LEU A 164 12.90 9.47 8.02
N ASN A 165 13.79 10.26 7.42
CA ASN A 165 14.64 11.20 8.13
C ASN A 165 13.96 12.58 8.24
N LEU A 166 14.58 13.50 8.98
CA LEU A 166 14.05 14.86 9.20
C LEU A 166 13.88 15.64 7.89
N ASP A 167 14.81 15.49 6.93
CA ASP A 167 14.75 16.18 5.65
C ASP A 167 13.55 15.71 4.81
N ASN A 168 13.32 14.40 4.76
CA ASN A 168 12.16 13.81 4.10
C ASN A 168 10.86 14.31 4.73
N LEU A 169 10.80 14.41 6.07
CA LEU A 169 9.64 14.94 6.77
C LEU A 169 9.40 16.42 6.48
N LEU A 170 10.46 17.20 6.31
CA LEU A 170 10.35 18.61 5.94
C LEU A 170 9.75 18.78 4.53
N LEU A 171 10.16 17.93 3.58
CA LEU A 171 9.55 17.88 2.25
C LEU A 171 8.07 17.46 2.32
N ILE A 172 7.74 16.45 3.13
CA ILE A 172 6.35 15.98 3.32
C ILE A 172 5.49 17.07 3.97
N CYS A 173 6.00 17.76 4.99
CA CYS A 173 5.31 18.88 5.64
C CYS A 173 4.99 19.99 4.61
N ASN A 174 5.97 20.34 3.75
CA ASN A 174 5.75 21.31 2.68
C ASN A 174 4.67 20.85 1.68
N LYS A 175 4.66 19.57 1.31
CA LYS A 175 3.63 18.99 0.45
C LYS A 175 2.23 19.17 1.05
N PHE A 176 2.03 18.79 2.31
CA PHE A 176 0.73 18.92 2.97
C PHE A 176 0.28 20.37 3.14
N ILE A 177 1.19 21.29 3.48
CA ILE A 177 0.87 22.72 3.54
C ILE A 177 0.39 23.22 2.17
N ASN A 178 1.03 22.79 1.08
CA ASN A 178 0.61 23.16 -0.27
C ASN A 178 -0.75 22.56 -0.66
N GLU A 179 -1.04 21.31 -0.28
CA GLU A 179 -2.35 20.71 -0.49
C GLU A 179 -3.46 21.47 0.24
N ILE A 180 -3.21 21.91 1.47
CA ILE A 180 -4.15 22.73 2.25
C ILE A 180 -4.39 24.07 1.54
N LYS A 181 -3.34 24.74 1.05
CA LYS A 181 -3.47 25.99 0.29
C LYS A 181 -4.34 25.80 -0.95
N ILE A 182 -4.10 24.74 -1.73
CA ILE A 182 -4.90 24.45 -2.93
C ILE A 182 -6.38 24.24 -2.55
N LYS A 183 -6.66 23.47 -1.49
CA LYS A 183 -8.03 23.26 -1.00
C LYS A 183 -8.72 24.57 -0.58
N LEU A 184 -8.01 25.47 0.10
CA LEU A 184 -8.57 26.77 0.50
C LEU A 184 -8.94 27.62 -0.71
N ILE A 185 -8.07 27.67 -1.72
CA ILE A 185 -8.32 28.40 -2.97
C ILE A 185 -9.53 27.84 -3.71
N LEU A 186 -9.59 26.51 -3.88
CA LEU A 186 -10.71 25.83 -4.56
C LEU A 186 -12.05 26.08 -3.85
N ASN A 187 -12.04 26.15 -2.51
CA ASN A 187 -13.22 26.43 -1.70
C ASN A 187 -13.50 27.93 -1.52
N LYS A 188 -12.77 28.81 -2.21
CA LYS A 188 -12.93 30.28 -2.17
C LYS A 188 -12.75 30.89 -0.79
N PHE A 189 -11.98 30.24 0.09
CA PHE A 189 -11.53 30.85 1.34
C PHE A 189 -10.34 31.77 1.06
N ASN A 190 -10.48 33.07 1.34
CA ASN A 190 -9.44 34.05 1.09
C ASN A 190 -8.39 34.08 2.23
N ILE A 191 -7.78 32.93 2.51
CA ILE A 191 -6.81 32.74 3.60
C ILE A 191 -5.45 32.41 2.99
N LEU A 192 -4.45 33.25 3.28
CA LEU A 192 -3.06 33.02 2.88
C LEU A 192 -2.28 32.39 4.04
N ILE A 193 -1.82 31.16 3.83
CA ILE A 193 -0.98 30.45 4.82
C ILE A 193 0.49 30.70 4.49
N TYR A 194 1.22 31.29 5.44
CA TYR A 194 2.67 31.40 5.38
C TYR A 194 3.28 30.77 6.63
N LEU A 195 4.08 29.71 6.44
CA LEU A 195 4.87 29.10 7.51
C LEU A 195 6.35 29.32 7.24
N GLN A 196 7.03 29.94 8.21
CA GLN A 196 8.49 30.03 8.23
C GLN A 196 9.12 28.65 8.40
N ASN A 197 10.31 28.45 7.83
CA ASN A 197 11.01 27.15 7.88
C ASN A 197 11.36 26.72 9.31
N ASN A 198 11.68 27.67 10.21
CA ASN A 198 11.96 27.37 11.61
C ASN A 198 10.75 26.75 12.32
N VAL A 199 9.54 27.26 12.05
CA VAL A 199 8.31 26.72 12.61
C VAL A 199 8.07 25.29 12.12
N LYS A 200 8.28 25.02 10.82
CA LYS A 200 8.16 23.67 10.27
C LYS A 200 9.13 22.70 10.94
N TYR A 201 10.38 23.12 11.13
CA TYR A 201 11.39 22.29 11.78
C TYR A 201 11.02 21.96 13.23
N ILE A 202 10.50 22.93 13.99
CA ILE A 202 10.02 22.70 15.36
C ILE A 202 8.85 21.70 15.38
N ILE A 203 7.86 21.88 14.49
CA ILE A 203 6.72 20.96 14.37
C ILE A 203 7.20 19.54 14.09
N ILE A 204 8.09 19.38 13.11
CA ILE A 204 8.64 18.07 12.74
C ILE A 204 9.40 17.46 13.91
N LYS A 205 10.25 18.23 14.59
CA LYS A 205 11.03 17.71 15.73
C LYS A 205 10.15 17.23 16.89
N LEU A 206 9.04 17.93 17.14
CA LEU A 206 8.07 17.55 18.17
C LEU A 206 7.21 16.35 17.76
N ALA A 207 6.84 16.25 16.48
CA ALA A 207 6.02 15.18 15.94
C ALA A 207 6.83 13.93 15.52
N TYR A 208 8.15 14.04 15.43
CA TYR A 208 9.00 12.98 14.87
C TYR A 208 8.93 11.73 15.72
N ASN A 209 8.33 10.69 15.15
CA ASN A 209 8.42 9.35 15.66
C ASN A 209 8.77 8.39 14.51
N PRO A 210 9.96 7.75 14.54
CA PRO A 210 10.39 6.79 13.53
C PRO A 210 9.38 5.66 13.26
N LEU A 211 8.58 5.28 14.26
CA LEU A 211 7.57 4.21 14.16
C LEU A 211 6.32 4.64 13.40
N TYR A 212 5.86 5.88 13.61
CA TYR A 212 4.63 6.38 12.97
C TYR A 212 4.89 7.08 11.63
N GLY A 213 6.16 7.28 11.27
CA GLY A 213 6.56 7.96 10.04
C GLY A 213 6.04 9.40 10.02
N ALA A 214 5.36 9.79 8.94
CA ALA A 214 4.81 11.13 8.74
C ALA A 214 3.30 11.23 9.07
N ARG A 215 2.74 10.26 9.81
CA ARG A 215 1.31 10.26 10.18
C ARG A 215 0.94 11.30 11.26
N PRO A 216 1.73 11.45 12.35
CA PRO A 216 1.51 12.51 13.34
C PRO A 216 1.80 13.90 12.75
#